data_AF-A0A3S5JVN7-F1
#
_entry.id   AF-A0A3S5JVN7-F1
#
_cell.length_a   1.000
_cell.length_b   1.000
_cell.length_c   1.000
_cell.angle_alpha   90.00
_cell.angle_beta   90.00
_cell.angle_gamma   90.00
#
_symmetry.space_group_name_H-M   'P 1'
#
loop_
_entity.id
_entity.type
_entity.pdbx_description
1 polymer ?
#
loop_
_entity_poly.entity_id
_entity_poly.type
_entity_poly.pdbx_seq_one_letter_code
_entity_poly.pdbx_strand_id
1 'polypeptide(L)'
;MKFRASIDIMPLPALLDPQGKAVSSNMKNIGLSSIDNVRIGKHITLEVEAGSQAEAEEQVKTACEKLLANQIMDQFEFRVEAVEAVA
;
A
#
# COMPACT_ATOMS: atom_id res chain seq x y z
N MET A 1 13.50 -14.91 -12.82
CA MET A 1 13.56 -13.46 -13.08
C MET A 1 13.31 -12.74 -11.77
N LYS A 2 13.77 -11.49 -11.62
CA LYS A 2 13.53 -10.71 -10.40
C LYS A 2 12.54 -9.60 -10.69
N PHE A 3 11.57 -9.43 -9.81
CA PHE A 3 10.54 -8.41 -9.91
C PHE A 3 10.52 -7.58 -8.64
N ARG A 4 10.12 -6.30 -8.76
CA ARG A 4 9.85 -5.41 -7.64
C ARG A 4 8.35 -5.19 -7.57
N ALA A 5 7.79 -5.33 -6.38
CA ALA A 5 6.42 -5.01 -6.10
C ALA A 5 6.32 -3.72 -5.28
N SER A 6 5.39 -2.86 -5.67
CA SER A 6 4.96 -1.67 -4.93
C SER A 6 3.51 -1.90 -4.51
N ILE A 7 3.26 -1.88 -3.20
CA ILE A 7 1.99 -2.27 -2.60
C ILE A 7 1.49 -1.12 -1.73
N ASP A 8 0.29 -0.63 -2.02
CA ASP A 8 -0.41 0.37 -1.22
C ASP A 8 -1.49 -0.31 -0.40
N ILE A 9 -1.48 -0.11 0.92
CA ILE A 9 -2.46 -0.65 1.85
C ILE A 9 -3.16 0.52 2.55
N MET A 10 -4.47 0.57 2.44
CA MET A 10 -5.32 1.58 3.07
C MET A 10 -6.35 0.90 3.96
N PRO A 11 -6.70 1.47 5.14
CA PRO A 11 -7.89 1.03 5.86
C PRO A 11 -9.11 1.13 4.94
N LEU A 12 -10.13 0.30 5.17
CA LEU A 12 -11.40 0.39 4.44
C LEU A 12 -12.04 1.76 4.65
N PRO A 13 -12.71 2.36 3.64
CA PRO A 13 -13.34 3.68 3.78
C PRO A 13 -14.37 3.77 4.92
N ALA A 14 -15.05 2.66 5.21
CA ALA A 14 -16.04 2.56 6.29
C ALA A 14 -15.42 2.53 7.70
N LEU A 15 -14.11 2.32 7.82
CA LEU A 15 -13.40 2.27 9.09
C LEU A 15 -12.72 3.59 9.41
N LEU A 16 -12.67 3.88 10.70
CA LEU A 16 -11.95 5.04 11.23
C LEU A 16 -10.45 4.84 11.02
N ASP A 17 -9.80 5.85 10.44
CA ASP A 17 -8.34 6.00 10.42
C ASP A 17 -7.94 7.06 11.46
N PRO A 18 -7.44 6.66 12.64
CA PRO A 18 -7.04 7.61 13.68
C PRO A 18 -5.88 8.52 13.26
N GLN A 19 -4.96 8.04 12.42
CA GLN A 19 -3.81 8.81 11.97
C GLN A 19 -4.26 9.91 11.00
N GLY A 20 -5.04 9.55 9.99
CA GLY A 20 -5.63 10.49 9.04
C GLY A 20 -6.51 11.53 9.72
N LYS A 21 -7.31 11.13 10.72
CA LYS A 21 -8.12 12.07 11.53
C LYS A 21 -7.24 13.07 12.30
N ALA A 22 -6.17 12.61 12.93
CA ALA A 22 -5.24 13.47 13.66
C ALA A 22 -4.57 14.49 12.72
N VAL A 23 -4.17 14.06 11.52
CA VAL A 23 -3.55 14.94 10.52
C VAL A 23 -4.56 15.94 9.96
N SER A 24 -5.75 15.49 9.56
CA SER A 24 -6.86 16.36 9.10
C SER A 24 -7.15 17.47 10.10
N SER A 25 -7.20 17.11 11.40
CA SER A 25 -7.50 18.07 12.48
C SER A 25 -6.41 19.14 12.65
N ASN A 26 -5.17 18.86 12.25
CA ASN A 26 -4.03 19.77 12.38
C ASN A 26 -3.78 20.63 11.13
N MET A 27 -4.34 20.28 9.97
CA MET A 27 -4.17 21.06 8.73
C MET A 27 -4.56 22.53 8.89
N LYS A 28 -5.62 22.81 9.64
CA LYS A 28 -6.06 24.18 9.97
C LYS A 28 -5.01 24.98 10.75
N ASN A 29 -4.23 24.31 11.63
CA ASN A 29 -3.25 24.97 12.49
C ASN A 29 -2.03 25.46 11.68
N ILE A 30 -1.82 24.92 10.48
CA ILE A 30 -0.76 25.31 9.55
C ILE A 30 -1.30 26.12 8.35
N GLY A 31 -2.53 26.63 8.43
CA GLY A 31 -3.13 27.48 7.41
C GLY A 31 -3.71 26.74 6.19
N LEU A 32 -3.83 25.41 6.25
CA LEU A 32 -4.35 24.57 5.16
C LEU A 32 -5.79 24.12 5.43
N SER A 33 -6.68 25.05 5.79
CA SER A 33 -8.06 24.74 6.19
C SER A 33 -8.95 24.17 5.07
N SER A 34 -8.52 24.23 3.81
CA SER A 34 -9.25 23.65 2.68
C SER A 34 -8.99 22.16 2.48
N ILE A 35 -8.02 21.57 3.19
CA ILE A 35 -7.71 20.14 3.14
C ILE A 35 -8.46 19.45 4.27
N ASP A 36 -9.27 18.46 3.92
CA ASP A 36 -10.03 17.63 4.86
C ASP A 36 -10.02 16.17 4.40
N ASN A 37 -10.49 15.27 5.27
CA ASN A 37 -10.59 13.83 5.01
C ASN A 37 -9.26 13.20 4.58
N VAL A 38 -8.16 13.59 5.24
CA VAL A 38 -6.86 12.97 5.05
C VAL A 38 -6.94 11.52 5.53
N ARG A 39 -6.51 10.61 4.66
CA ARG A 39 -6.41 9.18 4.93
C ARG A 39 -4.93 8.79 4.86
N ILE A 40 -4.49 7.93 5.77
CA ILE A 40 -3.12 7.46 5.87
C ILE A 40 -3.12 5.93 5.78
N GLY A 41 -2.25 5.43 4.93
CA GLY A 41 -2.00 4.01 4.76
C GLY A 41 -0.51 3.71 4.77
N LYS A 42 -0.16 2.53 4.27
CA LYS A 42 1.21 2.04 4.17
C LYS A 42 1.56 1.83 2.71
N HIS A 43 2.76 2.25 2.33
CA HIS A 43 3.40 1.81 1.09
C HIS A 43 4.48 0.79 1.44
N ILE A 44 4.43 -0.39 0.82
CA ILE A 44 5.38 -1.48 1.02
C ILE A 44 6.06 -1.77 -0.32
N THR A 45 7.38 -1.89 -0.29
CA THR A 45 8.16 -2.37 -1.44
C THR A 45 8.83 -3.68 -1.08
N LEU A 46 8.84 -4.62 -2.03
CA LEU A 46 9.54 -5.89 -1.88
C LEU A 46 10.06 -6.38 -3.23
N GLU A 47 10.97 -7.34 -3.20
CA GLU A 47 11.46 -8.01 -4.40
C GLU A 47 11.09 -9.49 -4.35
N VAL A 48 10.72 -10.06 -5.50
CA VAL A 48 10.27 -11.43 -5.64
C VAL A 48 10.96 -12.09 -6.84
N GLU A 49 11.47 -13.30 -6.63
CA GLU A 49 12.00 -14.13 -7.71
C GLU A 49 10.89 -15.06 -8.23
N ALA A 50 10.63 -15.01 -9.53
CA ALA A 50 9.61 -15.82 -10.18
C ALA A 50 9.99 -16.16 -11.63
N GLY A 51 9.38 -17.20 -12.20
CA GLY A 51 9.55 -17.59 -13.59
C GLY A 51 8.85 -16.66 -14.58
N SER A 52 7.83 -15.93 -14.14
CA SER A 52 7.09 -14.96 -14.95
C SER A 52 6.52 -13.82 -14.09
N GLN A 53 6.07 -12.74 -14.75
CA GLN A 53 5.37 -11.65 -14.06
C GLN A 53 4.06 -12.13 -13.42
N ALA A 54 3.29 -13.00 -14.09
CA ALA A 54 2.04 -13.52 -13.54
C ALA A 54 2.27 -14.34 -12.26
N GLU A 55 3.33 -15.14 -12.22
CA GLU A 55 3.72 -15.88 -11.02
C GLU A 55 4.16 -14.95 -9.89
N ALA A 56 4.92 -13.89 -10.20
CA ALA A 56 5.28 -12.86 -9.23
C ALA A 56 4.04 -12.15 -8.65
N GLU A 57 3.07 -11.80 -9.51
CA GLU A 57 1.80 -11.19 -9.08
C GLU A 57 0.99 -12.11 -8.16
N GLU A 58 0.93 -13.41 -8.44
CA GLU A 58 0.26 -14.40 -7.58
C GLU A 58 0.94 -14.52 -6.20
N GLN A 59 2.27 -14.54 -6.16
CA GLN A 59 3.03 -14.57 -4.90
C GLN A 59 2.82 -13.28 -4.09
N VAL A 60 2.87 -12.11 -4.73
CA VAL A 60 2.65 -10.81 -4.09
C VAL A 60 1.22 -10.71 -3.55
N LYS A 61 0.23 -11.14 -4.32
CA LYS A 61 -1.17 -11.20 -3.88
C LYS A 61 -1.32 -12.08 -2.65
N THR A 62 -0.71 -13.27 -2.67
CA THR A 62 -0.73 -14.20 -1.54
C THR A 62 -0.09 -13.59 -0.29
N ALA A 63 1.04 -12.87 -0.43
CA ALA A 63 1.67 -12.17 0.67
C ALA A 63 0.77 -11.07 1.26
N CYS A 64 0.08 -10.31 0.39
CA CYS A 64 -0.88 -9.29 0.81
C CYS A 64 -2.03 -9.90 1.62
N GLU A 65 -2.65 -10.95 1.08
CA GLU A 65 -3.80 -11.61 1.71
C GLU A 65 -3.43 -12.32 3.02
N LYS A 66 -2.26 -12.95 3.10
CA LYS A 66 -1.89 -13.77 4.27
C LYS A 66 -1.20 -13.01 5.39
N LEU A 67 -0.56 -11.88 5.08
CA LEU A 67 0.32 -11.23 6.05
C LEU A 67 0.30 -9.70 6.02
N LEU A 68 0.42 -9.08 4.84
CA LEU A 68 0.69 -7.64 4.77
C LEU A 68 -0.56 -6.79 5.04
N ALA A 69 -1.72 -7.25 4.59
CA ALA A 69 -3.00 -6.56 4.77
C ALA A 69 -3.91 -7.35 5.71
N ASN A 70 -4.62 -6.65 6.60
CA ASN A 70 -5.71 -7.27 7.32
C ASN A 70 -6.95 -7.34 6.42
N GLN A 71 -7.37 -8.54 5.99
CA GLN A 71 -8.49 -8.69 5.05
C GLN A 71 -9.85 -8.14 5.52
N ILE A 72 -10.02 -7.94 6.82
CA ILE A 72 -11.26 -7.39 7.40
C ILE A 72 -11.19 -5.87 7.46
N MET A 73 -9.99 -5.31 7.67
CA MET A 73 -9.83 -3.88 7.97
C MET A 73 -9.22 -3.07 6.83
N ASP A 74 -8.47 -3.70 5.94
CA ASP A 74 -7.66 -3.03 4.93
C ASP A 74 -8.08 -3.48 3.53
N GLN A 75 -7.89 -2.57 2.58
CA GLN A 75 -7.81 -2.87 1.16
C GLN A 75 -6.39 -2.63 0.68
N PHE A 76 -5.98 -3.35 -0.37
CA PHE A 76 -4.67 -3.16 -0.96
C PHE A 76 -4.73 -3.14 -2.48
N GLU A 77 -3.79 -2.41 -3.07
CA GLU A 77 -3.49 -2.42 -4.50
C GLU A 77 -1.99 -2.63 -4.66
N PHE A 78 -1.58 -3.28 -5.74
CA PHE A 78 -0.16 -3.48 -5.99
C PHE A 78 0.18 -3.45 -7.47
N ARG A 79 1.44 -3.15 -7.76
CA ARG A 79 2.04 -3.25 -9.09
C ARG A 79 3.32 -4.06 -8.99
N VAL A 80 3.56 -4.90 -10.00
CA VAL A 80 4.78 -5.70 -10.14
C VAL A 80 5.50 -5.31 -11.42
N GLU A 81 6.80 -5.06 -11.34
CA GLU A 81 7.63 -4.66 -12.47
C GLU A 81 8.92 -5.48 -12.49
N ALA A 82 9.42 -5.83 -13.68
CA ALA A 82 10.69 -6.52 -13.80
C ALA A 82 11.83 -5.61 -13.33
N VAL A 83 12.76 -6.15 -12.54
CA VAL A 83 13.96 -5.44 -12.14
C VAL A 83 15.04 -5.75 -13.16
N GLU A 84 15.52 -4.73 -13.89
CA GLU A 84 16.73 -4.88 -14.68
C GLU A 84 17.89 -5.20 -13.75
N ALA A 85 18.63 -6.27 -14.07
CA ALA A 85 19.89 -6.53 -13.39
C ALA A 85 20.81 -5.34 -13.66
N VAL A 86 21.20 -4.61 -12.62
CA VAL A 86 22.28 -3.64 -12.72
C VAL A 86 23.53 -4.46 -13.08
N ALA A 87 24.03 -4.26 -14.30
CA ALA A 87 25.23 -4.91 -14.82
C ALA A 87 26.47 -4.56 -13.99
#